data_AF-A0A1B7WDU0-F1
#
_entry.id   AF-A0A1B7WDU0-F1
#
_cell.length_a   1.000
_cell.length_b   1.000
_cell.length_c   1.000
_cell.angle_alpha   90.00
_cell.angle_beta   90.00
_cell.angle_gamma   90.00
#
_symmetry.space_group_name_H-M   'P 1'
#
loop_
_entity.id
_entity.type
_entity.pdbx_description
1 polymer ?
#
loop_
_entity_poly.entity_id
_entity_poly.type
_entity_poly.pdbx_seq_one_letter_code
_entity_poly.pdbx_strand_id
1 'polypeptide(L)'
;MEFQPHPNTQQVSVSCAVITVSDTRSPDTDKSGQLIKELLLADDHTVALYQIIKDEPKEIQSQMTALGKDTRINAVIFNGGTGIAPRDTTYDALEKLLEKTLPGFGELFRFLSYQEIGSRAMASRAVAGVYQSKIIFSLPGSSNAVRLGMEKLILPELVHLVKQVNFLN
;
A
#
# COMPACT_ATOMS: atom_id res chain seq x y z
N MET A 1 -1.88 -16.41 -22.68
CA MET A 1 -2.06 -16.66 -21.25
C MET A 1 -1.45 -15.48 -20.53
N GLU A 2 -2.23 -14.73 -19.75
CA GLU A 2 -1.65 -13.71 -18.87
C GLU A 2 -0.78 -14.41 -17.85
N PHE A 3 0.46 -13.96 -17.70
CA PHE A 3 1.39 -14.49 -16.71
C PHE A 3 0.93 -14.03 -15.33
N GLN A 4 0.42 -14.96 -14.51
CA GLN A 4 0.21 -14.73 -13.09
C GLN A 4 1.44 -15.24 -12.32
N PRO A 5 2.25 -14.36 -11.72
CA PRO A 5 3.24 -14.79 -10.76
C PRO A 5 2.47 -15.40 -9.57
N HIS A 6 2.74 -16.66 -9.24
CA HIS A 6 2.13 -17.40 -8.12
C HIS A 6 0.60 -17.60 -8.19
N PRO A 7 0.11 -18.55 -9.00
CA PRO A 7 -1.32 -18.89 -9.03
C PRO A 7 -1.79 -19.39 -7.66
N ASN A 8 -2.80 -18.72 -7.08
CA ASN A 8 -3.43 -19.17 -5.85
C ASN A 8 -4.23 -20.45 -6.09
N THR A 9 -3.79 -21.55 -5.49
CA THR A 9 -4.47 -22.85 -5.59
C THR A 9 -5.73 -22.95 -4.71
N GLN A 10 -5.97 -21.95 -3.85
CA GLN A 10 -7.17 -21.78 -3.02
C GLN A 10 -7.52 -20.29 -2.95
N GLN A 11 -8.81 -19.97 -3.06
CA GLN A 11 -9.34 -18.60 -2.93
C GLN A 11 -9.22 -18.16 -1.45
N VAL A 12 -8.11 -17.53 -1.12
CA VAL A 12 -7.84 -16.99 0.22
C VAL A 12 -8.10 -15.49 0.19
N SER A 13 -9.11 -15.04 0.93
CA SER A 13 -9.40 -13.62 1.11
C SER A 13 -8.42 -12.99 2.10
N VAL A 14 -7.84 -11.85 1.74
CA VAL A 14 -6.96 -11.06 2.61
C VAL A 14 -7.75 -9.92 3.23
N SER A 15 -7.66 -9.76 4.55
CA SER A 15 -8.27 -8.63 5.26
C SER A 15 -7.34 -7.43 5.27
N CYS A 16 -7.77 -6.34 4.65
CA CYS A 16 -6.95 -5.17 4.37
C CYS A 16 -7.43 -3.92 5.12
N ALA A 17 -6.49 -3.03 5.44
CA ALA A 17 -6.76 -1.65 5.79
C ALA A 17 -6.31 -0.70 4.68
N VAL A 18 -7.13 0.32 4.40
CA VAL A 18 -6.83 1.36 3.43
C VAL A 18 -6.69 2.70 4.15
N ILE A 19 -5.50 3.29 4.07
CA ILE A 19 -5.18 4.56 4.74
C ILE A 19 -4.84 5.61 3.68
N THR A 20 -5.63 6.67 3.63
CA THR A 20 -5.31 7.84 2.81
C THR A 20 -4.63 8.89 3.66
N VAL A 21 -3.43 9.29 3.26
CA VAL A 21 -2.68 10.36 3.93
C VAL A 21 -2.87 11.65 3.14
N SER A 22 -3.64 12.58 3.71
CA SER A 22 -3.95 13.85 3.07
C SER A 22 -4.48 14.90 4.04
N ASP A 23 -4.02 16.15 3.86
CA ASP A 23 -4.53 17.28 4.63
C ASP A 23 -5.86 17.84 4.10
N THR A 24 -6.22 17.52 2.86
CA THR A 24 -7.34 18.16 2.15
C THR A 24 -8.45 17.21 1.73
N ARG A 25 -8.20 15.89 1.70
CA ARG A 25 -9.23 14.91 1.33
C ARG A 25 -10.27 14.71 2.42
N SER A 26 -11.47 14.40 1.96
CA SER A 26 -12.61 13.89 2.72
C SER A 26 -13.05 12.55 2.12
N PRO A 27 -13.90 11.75 2.80
CA PRO A 27 -14.39 10.49 2.26
C PRO A 27 -15.02 10.62 0.85
N ASP A 28 -15.69 11.74 0.58
CA ASP A 28 -16.35 12.02 -0.71
C ASP A 28 -15.37 12.41 -1.83
N THR A 29 -14.20 12.94 -1.46
CA THR A 29 -13.21 13.46 -2.42
C THR A 29 -12.00 12.55 -2.58
N ASP A 30 -11.89 11.50 -1.77
CA ASP A 30 -10.80 10.54 -1.75
C ASP A 30 -10.90 9.48 -2.85
N LYS A 31 -10.71 9.91 -4.10
CA LYS A 31 -10.76 9.01 -5.27
C LYS A 31 -9.78 7.83 -5.18
N SER A 32 -8.60 8.07 -4.61
CA SER A 32 -7.53 7.06 -4.54
C SER A 32 -7.82 6.01 -3.49
N GLY A 33 -8.27 6.40 -2.29
CA GLY A 33 -8.73 5.46 -1.28
C GLY A 33 -9.95 4.64 -1.73
N GLN A 34 -10.93 5.27 -2.40
CA GLN A 34 -12.06 4.53 -2.97
C GLN A 34 -11.62 3.54 -4.04
N LEU A 35 -10.70 3.93 -4.94
CA LEU A 35 -10.17 3.02 -5.97
C LEU A 35 -9.46 1.80 -5.36
N ILE A 36 -8.67 1.96 -4.29
CA ILE A 36 -8.03 0.82 -3.61
C ILE A 36 -9.10 -0.14 -3.08
N LYS A 37 -10.14 0.40 -2.44
CA LYS A 37 -11.24 -0.42 -1.91
C LYS A 37 -11.97 -1.18 -3.00
N GLU A 38 -12.30 -0.51 -4.10
CA GLU A 38 -12.95 -1.12 -5.27
C GLU A 38 -12.12 -2.27 -5.84
N LEU A 39 -10.81 -2.05 -6.03
CA LEU A 39 -9.89 -3.05 -6.57
C LEU A 39 -9.73 -4.25 -5.64
N LEU A 40 -9.65 -4.04 -4.31
CA LEU A 40 -9.61 -5.13 -3.34
C LEU A 40 -10.90 -5.95 -3.34
N LEU A 41 -12.06 -5.30 -3.34
CA LEU A 41 -13.35 -5.99 -3.35
C LEU A 41 -13.58 -6.76 -4.66
N ALA A 42 -13.11 -6.21 -5.79
CA ALA A 42 -13.20 -6.87 -7.09
C ALA A 42 -12.31 -8.13 -7.20
N ASP A 43 -11.26 -8.21 -6.38
CA ASP A 43 -10.34 -9.36 -6.29
C ASP A 43 -10.66 -10.29 -5.10
N ASP A 44 -11.91 -10.25 -4.61
CA ASP A 44 -12.42 -11.06 -3.49
C ASP A 44 -11.64 -10.89 -2.17
N HIS A 45 -11.12 -9.70 -1.92
CA HIS A 45 -10.53 -9.31 -0.64
C HIS A 45 -11.47 -8.42 0.16
N THR A 46 -11.23 -8.31 1.48
CA THR A 46 -12.08 -7.50 2.37
C THR A 46 -11.36 -6.25 2.85
N VAL A 47 -12.11 -5.15 3.00
CA VAL A 47 -11.60 -3.91 3.61
C VAL A 47 -12.16 -3.82 5.03
N ALA A 48 -11.35 -4.20 6.02
CA ALA A 48 -11.74 -4.17 7.44
C ALA A 48 -11.66 -2.77 8.05
N LEU A 49 -10.83 -1.89 7.48
CA LEU A 49 -10.68 -0.51 7.91
C LEU A 49 -10.42 0.41 6.71
N TYR A 50 -11.08 1.56 6.72
CA TYR A 50 -10.76 2.69 5.86
C TYR A 50 -10.64 3.95 6.70
N GLN A 51 -9.57 4.72 6.51
CA GLN A 51 -9.35 5.96 7.25
C GLN A 51 -8.58 6.99 6.43
N ILE A 52 -8.89 8.27 6.64
CA ILE A 52 -8.09 9.39 6.17
C ILE A 52 -7.37 9.99 7.37
N ILE A 53 -6.05 10.18 7.26
CA ILE A 53 -5.20 10.83 8.28
C ILE A 53 -4.42 11.99 7.67
N LYS A 54 -3.92 12.91 8.51
CA LYS A 54 -3.07 14.03 8.08
C LYS A 54 -1.66 13.55 7.72
N ASP A 55 -0.96 14.31 6.87
CA ASP A 55 0.43 14.02 6.43
C ASP A 55 1.45 14.40 7.51
N GLU A 56 1.27 13.81 8.69
CA GLU A 56 2.04 14.09 9.88
C GLU A 56 2.72 12.80 10.39
N PRO A 57 4.04 12.79 10.62
CA PRO A 57 4.75 11.58 11.04
C PRO A 57 4.17 10.91 12.29
N LYS A 58 3.64 11.71 13.23
CA LYS A 58 3.01 11.21 14.45
C LYS A 58 1.69 10.49 14.18
N GLU A 59 0.88 11.01 13.26
CA GLU A 59 -0.38 10.38 12.86
C GLU A 59 -0.10 9.04 12.16
N ILE A 60 0.90 9.02 11.28
CA ILE A 60 1.33 7.79 10.57
C ILE A 60 1.85 6.76 11.57
N GLN A 61 2.70 7.16 12.52
CA GLN A 61 3.22 6.26 13.55
C GLN A 61 2.12 5.71 14.48
N SER A 62 1.19 6.56 14.90
CA SER A 62 0.04 6.17 15.70
C SER A 62 -0.82 5.16 14.96
N GLN A 63 -1.13 5.44 13.68
CA GLN A 63 -1.91 4.56 12.82
C GLN A 63 -1.22 3.21 12.63
N MET A 64 0.08 3.19 12.33
CA MET A 64 0.87 1.97 12.21
C MET A 64 0.83 1.14 13.50
N THR A 65 1.00 1.78 14.66
CA THR A 65 0.97 1.11 15.97
C THR A 65 -0.41 0.49 16.25
N ALA A 66 -1.49 1.19 15.93
CA ALA A 66 -2.85 0.69 16.11
C ALA A 66 -3.13 -0.50 15.18
N LEU A 67 -2.77 -0.37 13.90
CA LEU A 67 -2.93 -1.41 12.89
C LEU A 67 -2.10 -2.66 13.20
N GLY A 68 -0.88 -2.48 13.70
CA GLY A 68 0.00 -3.59 14.08
C GLY A 68 -0.58 -4.48 15.18
N LYS A 69 -1.38 -3.90 16.09
CA LYS A 69 -2.08 -4.64 17.17
C LYS A 69 -3.39 -5.28 16.73
N ASP A 70 -3.96 -4.87 15.61
CA ASP A 70 -5.25 -5.39 15.14
C ASP A 70 -5.05 -6.76 14.47
N THR A 71 -5.53 -7.81 15.14
CA THR A 71 -5.42 -9.20 14.66
C THR A 71 -6.33 -9.51 13.48
N ARG A 72 -7.27 -8.63 13.14
CA ARG A 72 -8.19 -8.80 12.01
C ARG A 72 -7.58 -8.33 10.69
N ILE A 73 -6.44 -7.64 10.72
CA ILE A 73 -5.81 -7.04 9.53
C ILE A 73 -4.58 -7.84 9.14
N ASN A 74 -4.45 -8.16 7.86
CA ASN A 74 -3.30 -8.88 7.31
C ASN A 74 -2.39 -7.98 6.48
N ALA A 75 -2.99 -7.02 5.76
CA ALA A 75 -2.27 -6.08 4.91
C ALA A 75 -2.77 -4.64 5.10
N VAL A 76 -1.89 -3.67 4.91
CA VAL A 76 -2.21 -2.24 4.97
C VAL A 76 -1.72 -1.56 3.71
N ILE A 77 -2.59 -0.82 3.04
CA ILE A 77 -2.27 -0.02 1.86
C ILE A 77 -2.44 1.45 2.21
N PHE A 78 -1.32 2.17 2.27
CA PHE A 78 -1.27 3.62 2.35
C PHE A 78 -1.27 4.25 0.96
N ASN A 79 -1.90 5.41 0.82
CA ASN A 79 -1.73 6.26 -0.36
C ASN A 79 -1.63 7.75 0.02
N GLY A 80 -0.79 8.50 -0.69
CA GLY A 80 -0.59 9.93 -0.45
C GLY A 80 0.64 10.24 0.41
N GLY A 81 1.01 11.52 0.47
CA GLY A 81 2.12 12.00 1.30
C GLY A 81 3.55 11.58 0.89
N THR A 82 3.74 11.04 -0.32
CA THR A 82 5.03 10.46 -0.76
C THR A 82 5.85 11.30 -1.75
N GLY A 83 5.44 12.53 -2.06
CA GLY A 83 6.21 13.45 -2.91
C GLY A 83 7.54 13.89 -2.27
N ILE A 84 8.19 14.89 -2.87
CA ILE A 84 9.49 15.41 -2.42
C ILE A 84 9.40 16.79 -1.73
N ALA A 85 8.20 17.32 -1.54
CA ALA A 85 8.04 18.58 -0.84
C ALA A 85 8.33 18.39 0.66
N PRO A 86 8.72 19.42 1.42
CA PRO A 86 9.02 19.27 2.85
C PRO A 86 7.88 18.70 3.71
N ARG A 87 6.64 18.86 3.26
CA ARG A 87 5.45 18.29 3.92
C ARG A 87 5.22 16.81 3.62
N ASP A 88 5.82 16.27 2.56
CA ASP A 88 5.64 14.87 2.15
C ASP A 88 6.43 13.94 3.06
N THR A 89 5.80 13.45 4.12
CA THR A 89 6.52 12.68 5.15
C THR A 89 6.22 11.18 5.12
N THR A 90 5.25 10.74 4.33
CA THR A 90 4.70 9.38 4.44
C THR A 90 5.71 8.28 4.11
N TYR A 91 6.52 8.45 3.07
CA TYR A 91 7.56 7.46 2.73
C TYR A 91 8.58 7.33 3.87
N ASP A 92 9.13 8.46 4.35
CA ASP A 92 10.19 8.44 5.37
C ASP A 92 9.68 7.94 6.72
N ALA A 93 8.42 8.26 7.05
CA ALA A 93 7.78 7.79 8.27
C ALA A 93 7.54 6.28 8.23
N LEU A 94 7.03 5.74 7.11
CA LEU A 94 6.78 4.31 6.97
C LEU A 94 8.08 3.51 6.87
N GLU A 95 9.03 3.92 6.02
CA GLU A 95 10.30 3.22 5.81
C GLU A 95 11.04 2.97 7.13
N LYS A 96 11.07 3.97 8.03
CA LYS A 96 11.72 3.86 9.34
C LYS A 96 11.03 2.88 10.31
N LEU A 97 9.75 2.59 10.10
CA LEU A 97 8.98 1.71 10.98
C LEU A 97 9.02 0.25 10.52
N LEU A 98 9.30 -0.03 9.25
CA LEU A 98 9.30 -1.39 8.71
C LEU A 98 10.43 -2.22 9.36
N GLU A 99 10.08 -3.42 9.82
CA GLU A 99 11.03 -4.39 10.38
C GLU A 99 11.85 -5.06 9.27
N LYS A 100 11.24 -5.20 8.09
CA LYS A 100 11.87 -5.73 6.89
C LYS A 100 11.31 -5.04 5.65
N THR A 101 12.15 -4.27 4.97
CA THR A 101 11.77 -3.61 3.72
C THR A 101 11.77 -4.59 2.55
N LEU A 102 10.83 -4.42 1.62
CA LEU A 102 10.76 -5.11 0.33
C LEU A 102 11.20 -4.11 -0.77
N PRO A 103 12.52 -3.92 -0.99
CA PRO A 103 13.01 -2.86 -1.89
C PRO A 103 12.53 -3.02 -3.33
N GLY A 104 12.37 -4.28 -3.79
CA GLY A 104 11.87 -4.60 -5.12
C GLY A 104 10.50 -3.99 -5.44
N PHE A 105 9.64 -3.73 -4.45
CA PHE A 105 8.36 -3.07 -4.69
C PHE A 105 8.55 -1.63 -5.22
N GLY A 106 9.37 -0.83 -4.55
CA GLY A 106 9.63 0.54 -4.97
C GLY A 106 10.41 0.61 -6.29
N GLU A 107 11.32 -0.33 -6.51
CA GLU A 107 12.09 -0.47 -7.74
C GLU A 107 11.19 -0.80 -8.94
N LEU A 108 10.38 -1.86 -8.84
CA LEU A 108 9.45 -2.26 -9.89
C LEU A 108 8.38 -1.20 -10.12
N PHE A 109 7.87 -0.58 -9.06
CA PHE A 109 6.89 0.51 -9.18
C PHE A 109 7.46 1.67 -9.99
N ARG A 110 8.70 2.10 -9.72
CA ARG A 110 9.36 3.17 -10.48
C ARG A 110 9.68 2.75 -11.91
N PHE A 111 10.08 1.49 -12.13
CA PHE A 111 10.33 0.96 -13.48
C PHE A 111 9.05 1.01 -14.32
N LEU A 112 7.94 0.48 -13.80
CA LEU A 112 6.64 0.52 -14.47
C LEU A 112 6.15 1.97 -14.66
N SER A 113 6.30 2.81 -13.63
CA SER A 113 5.93 4.23 -13.72
C SER A 113 6.75 4.94 -14.80
N TYR A 114 8.04 4.62 -14.96
CA TYR A 114 8.87 5.24 -16.00
C TYR A 114 8.36 4.92 -17.40
N GLN A 115 7.78 3.74 -17.61
CA GLN A 115 7.15 3.38 -18.88
C GLN A 115 5.89 4.21 -19.17
N GLU A 116 5.16 4.67 -18.14
CA GLU A 116 3.93 5.45 -18.31
C GLU A 116 4.16 6.97 -18.31
N ILE A 117 5.01 7.48 -17.40
CA ILE A 117 5.19 8.92 -17.13
C ILE A 117 6.62 9.41 -17.35
N GLY A 118 7.51 8.56 -17.88
CA GLY A 118 8.89 8.91 -18.20
C GLY A 118 9.70 9.33 -16.97
N SER A 119 10.58 10.31 -17.15
CA SER A 119 11.49 10.80 -16.10
C SER A 119 10.80 11.30 -14.83
N ARG A 120 9.50 11.63 -14.87
CA ARG A 120 8.71 11.98 -13.67
C ARG A 120 8.68 10.85 -12.63
N ALA A 121 8.82 9.60 -13.07
CA ALA A 121 8.90 8.45 -12.18
C ALA A 121 10.09 8.53 -11.19
N MET A 122 11.14 9.28 -11.52
CA MET A 122 12.30 9.50 -10.63
C MET A 122 11.89 10.12 -9.29
N ALA A 123 10.86 10.96 -9.26
CA ALA A 123 10.36 11.60 -8.03
C ALA A 123 9.32 10.73 -7.29
N SER A 124 8.94 9.57 -7.84
CA SER A 124 7.94 8.71 -7.22
C SER A 124 8.54 7.90 -6.09
N ARG A 125 8.00 8.08 -4.88
CA ARG A 125 8.39 7.29 -3.71
C ARG A 125 7.24 6.34 -3.35
N ALA A 126 7.55 5.05 -3.38
CA ALA A 126 6.70 3.95 -2.98
C ALA A 126 7.55 2.97 -2.18
N VAL A 127 7.01 2.41 -1.11
CA VAL A 127 7.72 1.46 -0.23
C VAL A 127 6.77 0.36 0.20
N ALA A 128 7.33 -0.84 0.40
CA ALA A 128 6.63 -1.94 1.02
C ALA A 128 7.52 -2.62 2.04
N GLY A 129 6.92 -3.33 2.98
CA GLY A 129 7.67 -4.04 4.01
C GLY A 129 6.78 -4.86 4.94
N VAL A 130 7.42 -5.44 5.94
CA VAL A 130 6.77 -6.15 7.05
C VAL A 130 6.80 -5.26 8.29
N TYR A 131 5.68 -5.23 9.01
CA TYR A 131 5.57 -4.62 10.34
C TYR A 131 4.58 -5.43 11.19
N GLN A 132 5.00 -5.90 12.37
CA GLN A 132 4.14 -6.66 13.30
C GLN A 132 3.32 -7.77 12.61
N SER A 133 4.03 -8.59 11.82
CA SER A 133 3.47 -9.70 11.05
C SER A 133 2.36 -9.29 10.06
N LYS A 134 2.42 -8.07 9.53
CA LYS A 134 1.55 -7.56 8.48
C LYS A 134 2.37 -7.07 7.30
N ILE A 135 1.82 -7.20 6.11
CA ILE A 135 2.38 -6.59 4.91
C ILE A 135 1.90 -5.14 4.82
N ILE A 136 2.82 -4.22 4.59
CA ILE A 136 2.55 -2.79 4.43
C ILE A 136 2.95 -2.36 3.01
N PHE A 137 2.09 -1.62 2.33
CA PHE A 137 2.37 -0.95 1.06
C PHE A 137 2.10 0.54 1.18
N SER A 138 2.91 1.37 0.52
CA SER A 138 2.71 2.81 0.41
C SER A 138 2.86 3.24 -1.04
N LEU A 139 1.81 3.85 -1.58
CA LEU A 139 1.71 4.32 -2.95
C LEU A 139 1.60 5.86 -3.01
N PRO A 140 2.02 6.51 -4.11
CA PRO A 140 1.69 7.90 -4.35
C PRO A 140 0.18 8.13 -4.41
N GLY A 141 -0.28 9.33 -4.02
CA GLY A 141 -1.71 9.63 -3.85
C GLY A 141 -2.51 9.83 -5.14
N SER A 142 -1.89 9.79 -6.33
CA SER A 142 -2.62 9.92 -7.60
C SER A 142 -3.32 8.61 -7.96
N SER A 143 -4.54 8.68 -8.51
CA SER A 143 -5.29 7.47 -8.86
C SER A 143 -4.61 6.60 -9.93
N ASN A 144 -3.81 7.20 -10.83
CA ASN A 144 -3.02 6.44 -11.82
C ASN A 144 -1.91 5.63 -11.14
N ALA A 145 -1.16 6.25 -10.22
CA ALA A 145 -0.14 5.56 -9.44
C ALA A 145 -0.75 4.43 -8.58
N VAL A 146 -1.90 4.70 -7.97
CA VAL A 146 -2.65 3.69 -7.21
C VAL A 146 -3.04 2.52 -8.11
N ARG A 147 -3.65 2.79 -9.26
CA ARG A 147 -4.04 1.75 -10.21
C ARG A 147 -2.85 0.90 -10.62
N LEU A 148 -1.76 1.54 -11.03
CA LEU A 148 -0.54 0.85 -11.45
C LEU A 148 0.01 -0.06 -10.35
N GLY A 149 0.17 0.47 -9.14
CA GLY A 149 0.69 -0.28 -8.00
C GLY A 149 -0.22 -1.45 -7.59
N MET A 150 -1.53 -1.21 -7.55
CA MET A 150 -2.50 -2.24 -7.19
C MET A 150 -2.56 -3.36 -8.23
N GLU A 151 -2.78 -3.03 -9.50
CA GLU A 151 -3.02 -4.02 -10.56
C GLU A 151 -1.76 -4.77 -10.98
N LYS A 152 -0.59 -4.11 -11.01
CA LYS A 152 0.64 -4.73 -11.51
C LYS A 152 1.49 -5.40 -10.43
N LEU A 153 1.34 -5.01 -9.17
CA LEU A 153 2.25 -5.45 -8.10
C LEU A 153 1.51 -5.99 -6.88
N ILE A 154 0.53 -5.27 -6.32
CA ILE A 154 -0.06 -5.65 -5.03
C ILE A 154 -1.01 -6.83 -5.19
N LEU A 155 -2.08 -6.71 -5.99
CA LEU A 155 -3.09 -7.76 -6.11
C LEU A 155 -2.51 -9.11 -6.56
N PRO A 156 -1.62 -9.17 -7.59
CA PRO A 156 -1.03 -10.46 -8.00
C PRO A 156 -0.24 -11.17 -6.88
N GLU A 157 0.33 -10.41 -5.94
CA GLU A 157 1.25 -10.94 -4.92
C GLU A 157 0.64 -10.98 -3.51
N LEU A 158 -0.50 -10.33 -3.27
CA LEU A 158 -0.99 -10.02 -1.94
C LEU A 158 -1.15 -11.27 -1.06
N VAL A 159 -1.83 -12.29 -1.59
CA VAL A 159 -2.05 -13.56 -0.89
C VAL A 159 -0.73 -14.30 -0.63
N HIS A 160 0.18 -14.31 -1.60
CA HIS A 160 1.49 -14.96 -1.45
C HIS A 160 2.29 -14.31 -0.32
N LEU A 161 2.41 -12.98 -0.34
CA LEU A 161 3.16 -12.21 0.64
C LEU A 161 2.58 -12.34 2.05
N VAL A 162 1.25 -12.26 2.19
CA VAL A 162 0.59 -12.45 3.50
C VAL A 162 0.83 -13.85 4.05
N LYS A 163 0.75 -14.89 3.22
CA LYS A 163 1.08 -16.27 3.63
C LYS A 163 2.53 -16.35 4.12
N GLN A 164 3.50 -15.81 3.37
CA GLN A 164 4.91 -15.83 3.75
C GLN A 164 5.18 -15.14 5.10
N VAL A 165 4.51 -14.01 5.36
CA VAL A 165 4.65 -13.31 6.65
C VAL A 165 4.03 -14.11 7.80
N ASN A 166 2.87 -14.72 7.59
CA ASN A 166 2.18 -15.49 8.63
C ASN A 166 2.86 -16.84 8.94
N PHE A 167 3.58 -17.45 7.98
CA PHE A 167 4.38 -18.65 8.23
C PHE A 167 5.62 -18.42 9.09
N LEU A 168 6.03 -17.15 9.30
CA LEU A 168 7.16 -16.80 10.15
C LEU A 168 6.78 -16.64 11.63
N ASN A 169 5.52 -16.91 11.99
CA ASN A 169 4.99 -16.83 13.35
C ASN A 169 4.64 -18.20 13.92
#